data_AF-A0A7J4KGJ1-F1
#
_entry.id   AF-A0A7J4KGJ1-F1
#
_cell.length_a   1.000
_cell.length_b   1.000
_cell.length_c   1.000
_cell.angle_alpha   90.00
_cell.angle_beta   90.00
_cell.angle_gamma   90.00
#
_symmetry.space_group_name_H-M   'P 1'
#
loop_
_entity.id
_entity.type
_entity.pdbx_description
1 polymer ?
#
loop_
_entity_poly.entity_id
_entity_poly.type
_entity_poly.pdbx_seq_one_letter_code
_entity_poly.pdbx_strand_id
1 'polypeptide(L)' 'MASREKAMDPRLVDIGVAVVGFGAFLVLIVMLPAFLNEAVAYLTAIIAFVIVLSAAGWKINQNAAV' A
#
# COMPACT_ATOMS: atom_id res chain seq x y z
N MET A 1 -6.53 31.58 15.59
CA MET A 1 -7.33 30.40 15.21
C MET A 1 -6.38 29.37 14.64
N ALA A 2 -5.73 28.55 15.49
CA ALA A 2 -4.91 27.46 14.99
C ALA A 2 -5.87 26.44 14.34
N SER A 3 -5.77 26.28 13.01
CA SER A 3 -6.43 25.19 12.32
C SER A 3 -5.91 23.90 12.96
N ARG A 4 -6.73 23.28 13.82
CA ARG A 4 -6.48 21.90 14.25
C ARG A 4 -6.79 21.06 13.03
N GLU A 5 -5.82 20.95 12.13
CA GLU A 5 -5.76 19.85 11.20
C GLU A 5 -5.90 18.59 12.06
N LYS A 6 -7.07 17.96 11.94
CA LYS A 6 -7.44 16.80 12.75
C LYS A 6 -6.52 15.68 12.30
N ALA A 7 -5.37 15.54 12.96
CA ALA A 7 -4.43 14.47 12.69
C ALA A 7 -5.22 13.15 12.68
N MET A 8 -5.27 12.51 11.51
CA MET A 8 -6.08 11.31 11.31
C MET A 8 -5.54 10.20 12.20
N ASP A 9 -6.42 9.42 12.84
CA ASP A 9 -5.99 8.32 13.71
C ASP A 9 -5.02 7.40 12.93
N PRO A 10 -3.79 7.18 13.42
CA PRO A 10 -2.80 6.36 12.74
C PRO A 10 -3.32 4.96 12.37
N ARG A 11 -4.25 4.41 13.16
CA ARG A 11 -4.90 3.12 12.86
C ARG A 11 -5.81 3.20 11.65
N LEU A 12 -6.55 4.30 11.48
CA LEU A 12 -7.39 4.52 10.31
C LEU A 12 -6.54 4.76 9.06
N VAL A 13 -5.38 5.41 9.19
CA VAL A 13 -4.40 5.54 8.10
C VAL A 13 -3.90 4.16 7.67
N ASP A 14 -3.51 3.31 8.63
CA ASP A 14 -3.00 1.96 8.36
C ASP A 14 -4.04 1.08 7.65
N ILE A 15 -5.29 1.09 8.12
CA ILE A 15 -6.40 0.38 7.45
C ILE A 15 -6.63 0.93 6.03
N GLY A 16 -6.62 2.26 5.86
CA GLY A 16 -6.79 2.88 4.55
C GLY A 16 -5.69 2.47 3.57
N VAL A 17 -4.44 2.47 4.02
CA VAL A 17 -3.28 2.01 3.24
C VAL A 17 -3.41 0.53 2.89
N ALA A 18 -3.82 -0.33 3.83
CA ALA A 18 -4.01 -1.75 3.58
C ALA A 18 -5.09 -2.00 2.51
N VAL A 19 -6.22 -1.31 2.58
CA VAL A 19 -7.33 -1.42 1.61
C VAL A 19 -6.89 -0.95 0.22
N VAL A 20 -6.24 0.23 0.14
CA VAL A 20 -5.76 0.76 -1.14
C VAL A 20 -4.66 -0.12 -1.73
N GLY A 21 -3.72 -0.59 -0.90
CA GLY A 21 -2.65 -1.49 -1.32
C GLY A 21 -3.18 -2.82 -1.84
N PHE A 22 -4.17 -3.40 -1.16
CA PHE A 22 -4.81 -4.63 -1.62
C PHE A 22 -5.59 -4.42 -2.92
N GLY A 23 -6.32 -3.31 -3.06
CA GLY A 23 -6.98 -2.96 -4.31
C GLY A 23 -6.00 -2.85 -5.48
N ALA A 24 -4.87 -2.16 -5.28
CA ALA A 24 -3.80 -2.08 -6.28
C ALA A 24 -3.22 -3.45 -6.61
N PHE A 25 -3.04 -4.33 -5.63
CA PHE A 25 -2.58 -5.69 -5.85
C PHE A 25 -3.55 -6.50 -6.72
N LEU A 26 -4.85 -6.41 -6.48
CA LEU A 26 -5.86 -7.07 -7.33
C LEU A 26 -5.79 -6.57 -8.77
N VAL A 27 -5.61 -5.26 -8.98
CA VAL A 27 -5.42 -4.69 -10.31
C VAL A 27 -4.16 -5.27 -10.98
N LEU A 28 -3.06 -5.39 -10.25
CA LEU A 28 -1.83 -6.00 -10.78
C LEU A 28 -2.07 -7.46 -11.17
N ILE A 29 -2.71 -8.26 -10.32
CA ILE A 29 -3.01 -9.67 -10.60
C ILE A 29 -3.81 -9.84 -11.90
N VAL A 30 -4.77 -8.95 -12.15
CA VAL A 30 -5.62 -9.02 -13.36
C VAL A 30 -4.90 -8.47 -14.60
N MET A 31 -4.15 -7.37 -14.47
CA MET A 31 -3.60 -6.64 -15.61
C MET A 31 -2.23 -7.14 -16.06
N LEU A 32 -1.32 -7.50 -15.13
CA LEU A 32 0.05 -7.87 -15.49
C LEU A 32 0.16 -9.09 -16.44
N PRO A 33 -0.68 -10.14 -16.31
CA PRO A 33 -0.63 -11.28 -17.23
C PRO A 33 -0.91 -10.92 -18.69
N ALA A 34 -1.55 -9.78 -18.97
CA ALA A 34 -1.72 -9.29 -20.34
C ALA A 34 -0.41 -8.81 -21.00
N PHE A 35 0.65 -8.61 -20.21
CA PHE A 35 1.94 -8.08 -20.66
C PHE A 35 3.12 -9.03 -20.42
N LEU A 36 3.00 -9.94 -19.45
CA LEU A 36 4.07 -10.84 -18.99
C LEU A 36 3.58 -12.30 -18.96
N ASN A 37 4.52 -13.25 -18.97
CA ASN A 37 4.20 -14.65 -18.66
C ASN A 37 3.56 -14.74 -17.26
N GLU A 38 2.56 -15.63 -17.10
CA GLU A 38 1.79 -15.79 -15.86
C GLU A 38 2.66 -15.95 -14.60
N ALA A 39 3.68 -16.80 -14.65
CA ALA A 39 4.54 -17.05 -13.49
C ALA A 39 5.30 -15.78 -13.07
N VAL A 40 5.82 -15.03 -14.06
CA VAL A 40 6.53 -13.78 -13.82
C VAL A 40 5.56 -12.69 -13.36
N ALA A 41 4.38 -12.60 -14.00
CA ALA A 41 3.34 -11.64 -13.69
C ALA A 41 2.92 -11.70 -12.21
N TYR A 42 2.57 -12.89 -11.73
CA TYR A 42 2.15 -13.07 -10.34
C TYR A 42 3.29 -12.83 -9.36
N LEU A 43 4.50 -13.32 -9.67
CA LEU A 43 5.67 -13.07 -8.82
C LEU A 43 5.99 -11.57 -8.71
N THR A 44 5.96 -10.84 -9.83
CA THR A 44 6.16 -9.39 -9.84
C THR A 44 5.07 -8.66 -9.06
N ALA A 45 3.80 -9.05 -9.21
CA ALA A 45 2.70 -8.44 -8.46
C ALA A 45 2.88 -8.63 -6.94
N ILE A 46 3.28 -9.84 -6.50
CA ILE A 46 3.54 -10.14 -5.09
C ILE A 46 4.71 -9.31 -4.56
N ILE A 47 5.83 -9.27 -5.27
CA ILE A 47 7.01 -8.50 -4.88
C ILE A 47 6.66 -7.01 -4.76
N ALA A 48 5.98 -6.45 -5.77
CA ALA A 48 5.56 -5.05 -5.76
C ALA A 48 4.64 -4.75 -4.56
N PHE A 49 3.68 -5.63 -4.28
CA PHE A 49 2.75 -5.47 -3.15
C PHE A 49 3.48 -5.46 -1.81
N VAL A 50 4.41 -6.40 -1.58
CA VAL A 50 5.21 -6.47 -0.35
C VAL A 50 6.04 -5.20 -0.17
N ILE A 51 6.70 -4.72 -1.23
CA ILE A 51 7.50 -3.49 -1.19
C ILE A 51 6.63 -2.29 -0.81
N VAL A 52 5.46 -2.14 -1.45
CA VAL A 52 4.54 -1.02 -1.19
C VAL A 52 4.05 -1.03 0.24
N LEU A 53 3.58 -2.17 0.76
CA LEU A 53 3.11 -2.25 2.15
C LEU A 53 4.25 -2.05 3.15
N SER A 54 5.45 -2.57 2.87
CA SER A 54 6.62 -2.37 3.74
C SER A 54 7.00 -0.89 3.81
N ALA A 55 7.04 -0.20 2.66
CA ALA A 55 7.33 1.23 2.60
C ALA A 55 6.25 2.08 3.28
N ALA A 56 4.98 1.71 3.12
CA ALA A 56 3.88 2.43 3.74
C ALA A 56 3.86 2.25 5.27
N GLY A 57 4.06 1.03 5.77
CA GLY A 57 4.20 0.77 7.21
C GLY A 57 5.39 1.51 7.83
N TRP A 58 6.53 1.54 7.14
CA TRP A 58 7.70 2.31 7.58
C TRP A 58 7.40 3.81 7.69
N LYS A 59 6.71 4.38 6.69
CA LYS A 59 6.33 5.80 6.68
C LYS A 59 5.31 6.15 7.77
N ILE A 60 4.30 5.30 7.99
CA ILE A 60 3.33 5.48 9.08
C ILE A 60 4.03 5.46 10.43
N ASN A 61 4.97 4.53 10.64
CA ASN A 61 5.72 4.43 11.89
C ASN A 61 6.61 5.66 12.13
N GLN A 62 7.26 6.21 11.10
CA GLN A 62 8.02 7.47 11.24
C GLN A 62 7.13 8.63 11.67
N ASN A 63 5.93 8.75 11.09
CA ASN A 63 5.00 9.81 11.44
C ASN A 63 4.41 9.67 12.85
N ALA A 64 4.42 8.47 13.42
CA ALA A 64 3.95 8.21 14.78
C ALA A 64 5.04 8.38 15.86
N ALA A 65 6.32 8.42 15.45
CA ALA A 65 7.48 8.52 16.34
C ALA A 65 7.99 9.97 16.53
N VAL A 66 7.29 10.96 15.96
CA VAL A 66 7.50 12.42 16.12
C VAL A 66 6.38 12.99 16.98
#